data_AF-K1PGF9-F1
#
_entry.id   AF-K1PGF9-F1
#
_cell.length_a   1.000
_cell.length_b   1.000
_cell.length_c   1.000
_cell.angle_alpha   90.00
_cell.angle_beta   90.00
_cell.angle_gamma   90.00
#
_symmetry.space_group_name_H-M   'P 1'
#
loop_
_entity.id
_entity.type
_entity.pdbx_description
1 polymer ?
#
loop_
_entity_poly.entity_id
_entity_poly.type
_entity_poly.pdbx_seq_one_letter_code
_entity_poly.pdbx_strand_id
1 'polypeptide(L)'
;MPGQPRFRNDKTFLHLDQGANRLGLHAYQSGVYLEESSTSDHCFRVLKGSHKFIQEFYDHFPLAAKESSSMEYYELRDEEIKWYSDLGCPQTTVPVPRGGMVLWDSRLVHDNARPIMGRPNSDRWRHVVFVCMTPAKWAKQSDIKMKRTAYENLLLTTHWPSQNVTTFPMYHPTGKEGIQELTELPEIATTKEAKLLMGVEEYHFSDGKSNGPEEPKWR
;
A
#
# COMPACT_ATOMS: atom_id res chain seq x y z
N MET A 1 -23.88 -15.97 4.85
CA MET A 1 -22.70 -16.80 5.17
C MET A 1 -21.71 -15.93 5.95
N PRO A 2 -21.12 -16.41 7.06
CA PRO A 2 -20.05 -15.68 7.73
C PRO A 2 -18.85 -15.55 6.78
N GLY A 3 -18.20 -14.38 6.75
CA GLY A 3 -16.90 -14.20 6.08
C GLY A 3 -16.91 -13.65 4.64
N GLN A 4 -18.04 -13.26 4.06
CA GLN A 4 -18.01 -12.44 2.84
C GLN A 4 -17.58 -11.02 3.23
N PRO A 5 -16.49 -10.46 2.66
CA PRO A 5 -16.14 -9.07 2.93
C PRO A 5 -17.32 -8.20 2.49
N ARG A 6 -17.83 -7.37 3.41
CA ARG A 6 -18.79 -6.31 3.06
C ARG A 6 -18.00 -5.16 2.47
N PHE A 7 -17.86 -5.16 1.16
CA PHE A 7 -17.37 -4.00 0.43
C PHE A 7 -18.46 -2.91 0.40
N ARG A 8 -18.09 -1.64 0.31
CA ARG A 8 -19.02 -0.55 0.03
C ARG A 8 -19.62 -0.67 -1.37
N ASN A 9 -18.93 -1.39 -2.25
CA ASN A 9 -19.34 -1.68 -3.62
C ASN A 9 -19.26 -3.19 -3.90
N ASP A 10 -20.34 -3.79 -4.42
CA ASP A 10 -20.38 -5.23 -4.69
C ASP A 10 -19.42 -5.68 -5.81
N LYS A 11 -18.96 -4.75 -6.66
CA LYS A 11 -18.14 -5.00 -7.86
C LYS A 11 -16.64 -4.73 -7.67
N THR A 12 -16.30 -3.77 -6.82
CA THR A 12 -14.92 -3.29 -6.63
C THR A 12 -14.69 -2.89 -5.18
N PHE A 13 -13.43 -2.76 -4.79
CA PHE A 13 -13.06 -2.11 -3.53
C PHE A 13 -11.99 -1.05 -3.81
N LEU A 14 -12.19 -0.31 -4.91
CA LEU A 14 -11.32 0.79 -5.31
C LEU A 14 -11.17 1.75 -4.13
N HIS A 15 -9.94 1.97 -3.71
CA HIS A 15 -9.63 2.74 -2.53
C HIS A 15 -8.44 3.66 -2.75
N LEU A 16 -8.32 4.61 -1.83
CA LEU A 16 -7.17 5.47 -1.62
C LEU A 16 -6.48 5.06 -0.32
N ASP A 17 -5.17 4.95 -0.37
CA ASP A 17 -4.32 4.70 0.80
C ASP A 17 -3.65 5.95 1.33
N GLN A 18 -3.90 7.11 0.69
CA GLN A 18 -3.44 8.41 1.15
C GLN A 18 -4.64 9.25 1.55
N GLY A 19 -4.77 9.54 2.85
CA GLY A 19 -5.85 10.37 3.39
C GLY A 19 -5.70 11.86 3.06
N ALA A 20 -6.78 12.62 3.28
CA ALA A 20 -6.87 14.03 2.93
C ALA A 20 -5.90 14.96 3.71
N ASN A 21 -5.30 14.48 4.79
CA ASN A 21 -4.31 15.24 5.56
C ASN A 21 -2.93 15.28 4.88
N ARG A 22 -2.69 14.44 3.86
CA ARG A 22 -1.42 14.35 3.13
C ARG A 22 -1.51 15.10 1.80
N LEU A 23 -0.78 16.21 1.68
CA LEU A 23 -0.76 17.05 0.48
C LEU A 23 0.36 16.65 -0.50
N GLY A 24 -0.02 16.23 -1.71
CA GLY A 24 0.93 15.77 -2.71
C GLY A 24 1.49 14.37 -2.41
N LEU A 25 2.53 13.95 -3.10
CA LEU A 25 3.08 12.59 -3.01
C LEU A 25 3.72 12.33 -1.63
N HIS A 26 3.25 11.29 -0.92
CA HIS A 26 3.81 10.88 0.37
C HIS A 26 4.47 9.49 0.37
N ALA A 27 4.12 8.61 -0.56
CA ALA A 27 4.82 7.35 -0.73
C ALA A 27 4.64 6.80 -2.14
N TYR A 28 5.57 5.95 -2.54
CA TYR A 28 5.27 4.96 -3.56
C TYR A 28 4.96 3.63 -2.88
N GLN A 29 4.01 2.92 -3.45
CA GLN A 29 3.64 1.58 -3.04
C GLN A 29 3.87 0.61 -4.19
N SER A 30 4.02 -0.65 -3.85
CA SER A 30 4.40 -1.69 -4.79
C SER A 30 3.86 -3.05 -4.36
N GLY A 31 3.65 -3.91 -5.36
CA GLY A 31 3.37 -5.32 -5.19
C GLY A 31 4.36 -6.12 -6.02
N VAL A 32 5.16 -6.95 -5.37
CA VAL A 32 6.04 -7.93 -6.01
C VAL A 32 5.28 -9.24 -6.15
N TYR A 33 5.08 -9.67 -7.39
CA TYR A 33 4.24 -10.81 -7.74
C TYR A 33 5.08 -12.09 -7.77
N LEU A 34 4.83 -13.00 -6.83
CA LEU A 34 5.49 -14.30 -6.75
C LEU A 34 4.87 -15.35 -7.67
N GLU A 35 3.72 -15.01 -8.26
CA GLU A 35 3.04 -15.76 -9.31
C GLU A 35 2.53 -14.77 -10.37
N GLU A 36 2.41 -15.23 -11.61
CA GLU A 36 1.87 -14.42 -12.70
C GLU A 36 0.44 -13.93 -12.38
N SER A 37 0.13 -12.71 -12.78
CA SER A 37 -1.22 -12.14 -12.71
C SER A 37 -1.62 -11.66 -14.08
N SER A 38 -2.51 -12.41 -14.75
CA SER A 38 -3.10 -12.03 -16.02
C SER A 38 -4.38 -11.19 -15.82
N THR A 39 -4.92 -10.64 -16.90
CA THR A 39 -6.16 -9.82 -16.84
C THR A 39 -7.39 -10.57 -16.32
N SER A 40 -7.39 -11.91 -16.39
CA SER A 40 -8.47 -12.76 -15.85
C SER A 40 -8.23 -13.22 -14.42
N ASP A 41 -7.04 -13.00 -13.87
CA ASP A 41 -6.67 -13.38 -12.51
C ASP A 41 -7.06 -12.26 -11.51
N HIS A 42 -6.61 -12.37 -10.26
CA HIS A 42 -6.72 -11.29 -9.28
C HIS A 42 -5.74 -10.15 -9.61
N CYS A 43 -6.03 -9.43 -10.69
CA CYS A 43 -5.14 -8.45 -11.28
C CYS A 43 -5.14 -7.13 -10.51
N PHE A 44 -3.98 -6.48 -10.39
CA PHE A 44 -3.93 -5.11 -9.89
C PHE A 44 -4.75 -4.21 -10.81
N ARG A 45 -5.62 -3.39 -10.24
CA ARG A 45 -6.54 -2.55 -11.00
C ARG A 45 -6.53 -1.14 -10.46
N VAL A 46 -6.59 -0.18 -11.37
CA VAL A 46 -6.41 1.24 -11.07
C VAL A 46 -7.41 2.09 -11.82
N LEU A 47 -7.73 3.27 -11.29
CA LEU A 47 -8.26 4.37 -12.10
C LEU A 47 -7.07 5.15 -12.66
N LYS A 48 -6.73 4.91 -13.92
CA LYS A 48 -5.49 5.42 -14.53
C LYS A 48 -5.47 6.95 -14.50
N GLY A 49 -4.48 7.54 -13.86
CA GLY A 49 -4.33 9.00 -13.77
C GLY A 49 -5.03 9.66 -12.57
N SER A 50 -5.78 8.90 -11.76
CA SER A 50 -6.52 9.44 -10.60
C SER A 50 -5.64 10.17 -9.57
N HIS A 51 -4.38 9.76 -9.40
CA HIS A 51 -3.40 10.41 -8.52
C HIS A 51 -3.20 11.92 -8.80
N LYS A 52 -3.57 12.40 -9.99
CA LYS A 52 -3.49 13.82 -10.38
C LYS A 52 -4.62 14.67 -9.78
N PHE A 53 -5.70 14.05 -9.32
CA PHE A 53 -6.94 14.72 -8.94
C PHE A 53 -7.33 14.49 -7.47
N ILE A 54 -6.43 13.94 -6.63
CA ILE A 54 -6.78 13.59 -5.24
C ILE A 54 -7.19 14.83 -4.41
N GLN A 55 -6.62 16.01 -4.70
CA GLN A 55 -6.94 17.22 -3.95
C GLN A 55 -8.33 17.71 -4.33
N GLU A 56 -8.61 17.79 -5.62
CA GLU A 56 -9.91 18.12 -6.20
C GLU A 56 -10.99 17.13 -5.75
N PHE A 57 -10.62 15.85 -5.62
CA PHE A 57 -11.51 14.82 -5.09
C PHE A 57 -11.94 15.12 -3.65
N TYR A 58 -11.00 15.42 -2.76
CA TYR A 58 -11.32 15.72 -1.37
C TYR A 58 -12.04 17.07 -1.20
N ASP A 59 -11.79 18.04 -2.07
CA ASP A 59 -12.53 19.30 -2.08
C ASP A 59 -13.96 19.09 -2.60
N HIS A 60 -14.17 18.19 -3.58
CA HIS A 60 -15.49 17.85 -4.13
C HIS A 60 -16.32 16.94 -3.21
N PHE A 61 -15.67 15.99 -2.52
CA PHE A 61 -16.28 15.01 -1.63
C PHE A 61 -15.80 15.21 -0.17
N PRO A 62 -16.31 16.23 0.56
CA PRO A 62 -15.83 16.56 1.90
C PRO A 62 -16.08 15.44 2.93
N LEU A 63 -17.11 14.60 2.72
CA LEU A 63 -17.32 13.42 3.54
C LEU A 63 -16.19 12.39 3.36
N ALA A 64 -15.74 12.17 2.12
CA ALA A 64 -14.60 11.32 1.85
C ALA A 64 -13.32 11.85 2.51
N ALA A 65 -13.11 13.17 2.45
CA ALA A 65 -11.99 13.81 3.14
C ALA A 65 -12.02 13.51 4.64
N LYS A 66 -13.15 13.79 5.30
CA LYS A 66 -13.36 13.54 6.73
C LYS A 66 -13.12 12.08 7.12
N GLU A 67 -13.66 11.13 6.36
CA GLU A 67 -13.50 9.69 6.63
C GLU A 67 -12.05 9.22 6.42
N SER A 68 -11.39 9.71 5.37
CA SER A 68 -10.01 9.33 5.06
C SER A 68 -8.98 9.88 6.05
N SER A 69 -9.23 11.06 6.62
CA SER A 69 -8.30 11.74 7.54
C SER A 69 -8.05 10.97 8.84
N SER A 70 -8.97 10.11 9.28
CA SER A 70 -8.80 9.33 10.50
C SER A 70 -8.17 7.96 10.25
N MET A 71 -8.43 7.35 9.09
CA MET A 71 -8.03 5.97 8.80
C MET A 71 -6.84 5.86 7.84
N GLU A 72 -6.46 6.95 7.16
CA GLU A 72 -5.46 6.93 6.09
C GLU A 72 -5.77 5.88 5.01
N TYR A 73 -7.06 5.57 4.86
CA TYR A 73 -7.65 4.62 3.94
C TYR A 73 -9.06 5.12 3.61
N TYR A 74 -9.47 4.99 2.35
CA TYR A 74 -10.81 5.37 1.93
C TYR A 74 -11.28 4.54 0.74
N GLU A 75 -12.32 3.73 0.93
CA GLU A 75 -12.99 2.99 -0.14
C GLU A 75 -14.06 3.84 -0.82
N LEU A 76 -13.95 3.95 -2.15
CA LEU A 76 -14.78 4.82 -2.98
C LEU A 76 -16.21 4.29 -3.14
N ARG A 77 -17.14 5.23 -3.27
CA ARG A 77 -18.53 5.01 -3.66
C ARG A 77 -18.68 4.98 -5.19
N ASP A 78 -19.81 4.46 -5.69
CA ASP A 78 -20.08 4.41 -7.13
C ASP A 78 -20.06 5.81 -7.80
N GLU A 79 -20.60 6.83 -7.12
CA GLU A 79 -20.59 8.21 -7.61
C GLU A 79 -19.16 8.79 -7.70
N GLU A 80 -18.29 8.40 -6.78
CA GLU A 80 -16.89 8.84 -6.70
C GLU A 80 -16.04 8.16 -7.79
N ILE A 81 -16.30 6.86 -8.05
CA ILE A 81 -15.68 6.14 -9.17
C ILE A 81 -16.14 6.76 -10.50
N LYS A 82 -17.43 7.08 -10.64
CA LYS A 82 -17.96 7.75 -11.83
C LYS A 82 -17.32 9.12 -12.03
N TRP A 83 -17.13 9.90 -10.97
CA TRP A 83 -16.48 11.20 -11.03
C TRP A 83 -15.07 11.11 -11.63
N TYR A 84 -14.25 10.16 -11.17
CA TYR A 84 -12.94 9.91 -11.79
C TYR A 84 -13.04 9.46 -13.25
N SER A 85 -14.02 8.61 -13.58
CA SER A 85 -14.25 8.17 -14.96
C SER A 85 -14.60 9.35 -15.88
N ASP A 86 -15.46 10.27 -15.42
CA ASP A 86 -15.86 11.47 -16.17
C ASP A 86 -14.68 12.44 -16.38
N LEU A 87 -13.70 12.45 -15.48
CA LEU A 87 -12.42 13.15 -15.62
C LEU A 87 -11.41 12.44 -16.55
N GLY A 88 -11.82 11.33 -17.18
CA GLY A 88 -10.95 10.58 -18.07
C GLY A 88 -9.93 9.70 -17.35
N CYS A 89 -10.25 9.23 -16.14
CA CYS A 89 -9.46 8.23 -15.42
C CYS A 89 -10.05 6.82 -15.58
N PRO A 90 -9.81 6.11 -16.70
CA PRO A 90 -10.44 4.82 -16.96
C PRO A 90 -9.94 3.75 -15.99
N GLN A 91 -10.83 2.83 -15.64
CA GLN A 91 -10.46 1.62 -14.91
C GLN A 91 -9.62 0.69 -15.79
N THR A 92 -8.42 0.35 -15.34
CA THR A 92 -7.44 -0.45 -16.08
C THR A 92 -6.87 -1.55 -15.19
N THR A 93 -6.76 -2.78 -15.70
CA THR A 93 -6.01 -3.86 -15.05
C THR A 93 -4.57 -3.88 -15.54
N VAL A 94 -3.63 -4.22 -14.65
CA VAL A 94 -2.20 -4.23 -14.91
C VAL A 94 -1.66 -5.65 -14.69
N PRO A 95 -1.55 -6.46 -15.76
CA PRO A 95 -0.94 -7.77 -15.66
C PRO A 95 0.52 -7.67 -15.22
N VAL A 96 0.96 -8.62 -14.39
CA VAL A 96 2.33 -8.66 -13.88
C VAL A 96 2.87 -10.08 -14.05
N PRO A 97 4.03 -10.26 -14.72
CA PRO A 97 4.64 -11.58 -14.83
C PRO A 97 5.12 -12.07 -13.46
N ARG A 98 5.32 -13.38 -13.33
CA ARG A 98 5.97 -13.96 -12.14
C ARG A 98 7.35 -13.32 -11.93
N GLY A 99 7.64 -12.90 -10.69
CA GLY A 99 8.84 -12.15 -10.33
C GLY A 99 8.79 -10.66 -10.68
N GLY A 100 7.71 -10.21 -11.35
CA GLY A 100 7.51 -8.81 -11.71
C GLY A 100 7.04 -7.96 -10.53
N MET A 101 7.12 -6.65 -10.72
CA MET A 101 6.71 -5.66 -9.73
C MET A 101 5.87 -4.57 -10.40
N VAL A 102 4.74 -4.22 -9.78
CA VAL A 102 4.00 -3.00 -10.11
C VAL A 102 4.27 -1.94 -9.05
N LEU A 103 4.50 -0.70 -9.46
CA LEU A 103 4.77 0.45 -8.60
C LEU A 103 3.72 1.53 -8.88
N TRP A 104 3.17 2.12 -7.82
CA TRP A 104 2.19 3.21 -7.93
C TRP A 104 2.40 4.30 -6.89
N ASP A 105 1.88 5.48 -7.23
CA ASP A 105 1.79 6.64 -6.35
C ASP A 105 0.72 6.39 -5.27
N SER A 106 0.99 6.71 -4.00
CA SER A 106 0.04 6.51 -2.88
C SER A 106 -1.32 7.22 -3.07
N ARG A 107 -1.39 8.20 -3.98
CA ARG A 107 -2.62 8.91 -4.36
C ARG A 107 -3.46 8.20 -5.42
N LEU A 108 -2.94 7.14 -6.03
CA LEU A 108 -3.62 6.43 -7.11
C LEU A 108 -4.76 5.60 -6.53
N VAL A 109 -5.98 5.81 -7.04
CA VAL A 109 -7.11 4.94 -6.72
C VAL A 109 -6.86 3.56 -7.32
N HIS A 110 -6.90 2.53 -6.48
CA HIS A 110 -6.58 1.17 -6.90
C HIS A 110 -7.30 0.11 -6.07
N ASP A 111 -7.31 -1.13 -6.56
CA ASP A 111 -7.68 -2.34 -5.83
C ASP A 111 -7.07 -3.59 -6.49
N ASN A 112 -7.51 -4.77 -6.04
CA ASN A 112 -7.24 -6.01 -6.78
C ASN A 112 -8.56 -6.52 -7.35
N ALA A 113 -8.63 -6.63 -8.67
CA ALA A 113 -9.80 -7.15 -9.35
C ALA A 113 -10.13 -8.57 -8.83
N ARG A 114 -11.43 -8.88 -8.78
CA ARG A 114 -11.86 -10.28 -8.61
C ARG A 114 -11.50 -11.07 -9.87
N PRO A 115 -11.11 -12.36 -9.74
CA PRO A 115 -10.79 -13.19 -10.88
C PRO A 115 -12.07 -13.44 -11.67
N ILE A 116 -11.91 -13.66 -12.97
CA ILE A 116 -13.04 -13.96 -13.86
C ILE A 116 -13.43 -15.43 -13.65
N MET A 117 -14.73 -15.68 -13.49
CA MET A 117 -15.28 -17.03 -13.39
C MET A 117 -14.98 -17.82 -14.67
N GLY A 118 -14.47 -19.04 -14.53
CA GLY A 118 -14.07 -19.87 -15.68
C GLY A 118 -12.74 -19.46 -16.32
N ARG A 119 -11.91 -18.65 -15.66
CA ARG A 119 -10.56 -18.31 -16.16
C ARG A 119 -9.74 -19.58 -16.45
N PRO A 120 -8.84 -19.55 -17.47
CA PRO A 120 -8.08 -20.74 -17.88
C PRO A 120 -7.21 -21.34 -16.77
N ASN A 121 -6.55 -20.50 -15.96
CA ASN A 121 -5.64 -20.91 -14.88
C ASN A 121 -6.33 -20.79 -13.52
N SER A 122 -7.40 -21.56 -13.32
CA SER A 122 -8.28 -21.45 -12.15
C SER A 122 -7.59 -21.77 -10.81
N ASP A 123 -6.53 -22.57 -10.86
CA ASP A 123 -5.64 -22.98 -9.77
C ASP A 123 -4.58 -21.93 -9.39
N ARG A 124 -4.38 -20.89 -10.21
CA ARG A 124 -3.34 -19.88 -9.98
C ARG A 124 -3.71 -18.92 -8.86
N TRP A 125 -2.99 -18.97 -7.75
CA TRP A 125 -3.20 -18.08 -6.60
C TRP A 125 -2.50 -16.72 -6.77
N ARG A 126 -3.04 -15.69 -6.13
CA ARG A 126 -2.38 -14.38 -6.02
C ARG A 126 -1.42 -14.39 -4.84
N HIS A 127 -0.13 -14.55 -5.12
CA HIS A 127 0.93 -14.44 -4.12
C HIS A 127 1.72 -13.15 -4.36
N VAL A 128 1.59 -12.19 -3.44
CA VAL A 128 2.16 -10.84 -3.60
C VAL A 128 2.80 -10.39 -2.29
N VAL A 129 3.98 -9.81 -2.38
CA VAL A 129 4.62 -9.07 -1.28
C VAL A 129 4.43 -7.58 -1.52
N PHE A 130 3.76 -6.90 -0.58
CA PHE A 130 3.62 -5.45 -0.66
C PHE A 130 4.87 -4.75 -0.13
N VAL A 131 5.28 -3.70 -0.84
CA VAL A 131 6.45 -2.88 -0.50
C VAL A 131 6.06 -1.41 -0.58
N CYS A 132 6.45 -0.61 0.39
CA CYS A 132 6.26 0.85 0.36
C CYS A 132 7.62 1.56 0.49
N MET A 133 7.75 2.72 -0.15
CA MET A 133 9.03 3.39 -0.34
C MET A 133 8.90 4.91 -0.20
N THR A 134 9.81 5.49 0.57
CA THR A 134 10.06 6.94 0.67
C THR A 134 11.54 7.19 0.89
N PRO A 135 12.05 8.41 0.60
CA PRO A 135 13.38 8.82 1.04
C PRO A 135 13.55 8.65 2.55
N ALA A 136 14.69 8.10 2.98
CA ALA A 136 14.99 7.88 4.40
C ALA A 136 14.97 9.19 5.23
N LYS A 137 15.33 10.32 4.61
CA LYS A 137 15.31 11.65 5.26
C LYS A 137 13.91 12.12 5.69
N TRP A 138 12.84 11.50 5.20
CA TRP A 138 11.48 11.82 5.62
C TRP A 138 11.11 11.17 6.95
N ALA A 139 11.90 10.19 7.43
CA ALA A 139 11.62 9.52 8.70
C ALA A 139 12.06 10.38 9.88
N LYS A 140 11.13 10.62 10.83
CA LYS A 140 11.47 11.26 12.10
C LYS A 140 12.06 10.23 13.05
N GLN A 141 12.76 10.71 14.07
CA GLN A 141 13.35 9.82 15.09
C GLN A 141 12.30 8.98 15.84
N SER A 142 11.04 9.46 15.93
CA SER A 142 9.91 8.68 16.45
C SER A 142 9.55 7.49 15.55
N ASP A 143 9.51 7.71 14.23
CA ASP A 143 9.21 6.66 13.26
C ASP A 143 10.33 5.62 13.21
N ILE A 144 11.59 6.06 13.24
CA ILE A 144 12.76 5.18 13.33
C ILE A 144 12.69 4.29 14.57
N LYS A 145 12.31 4.84 15.73
CA LYS A 145 12.10 4.06 16.95
C LYS A 145 11.01 3.01 16.78
N MET A 146 9.87 3.34 16.15
CA MET A 146 8.83 2.34 15.88
C MET A 146 9.29 1.24 14.93
N LYS A 147 10.06 1.59 13.89
CA LYS A 147 10.64 0.59 12.98
C LYS A 147 11.61 -0.35 13.69
N ARG A 148 12.44 0.15 14.61
CA ARG A 148 13.29 -0.69 15.48
C ARG A 148 12.45 -1.61 16.36
N THR A 149 11.43 -1.08 17.03
CA THR A 149 10.51 -1.89 17.84
C THR A 149 9.85 -3.00 17.01
N ALA A 150 9.42 -2.69 15.79
CA ALA A 150 8.83 -3.70 14.90
C ALA A 150 9.82 -4.79 14.52
N TYR A 151 11.06 -4.42 14.18
CA TYR A 151 12.12 -5.35 13.81
C TYR A 151 12.54 -6.26 14.98
N GLU A 152 12.74 -5.69 16.17
CA GLU A 152 13.18 -6.44 17.36
C GLU A 152 12.12 -7.39 17.91
N ASN A 153 10.83 -7.05 17.74
CA ASN A 153 9.71 -7.79 18.30
C ASN A 153 8.86 -8.53 17.24
N LEU A 154 9.33 -8.62 15.99
CA LEU A 154 8.65 -9.29 14.87
C LEU A 154 7.20 -8.79 14.65
N LEU A 155 6.99 -7.48 14.82
CA LEU A 155 5.67 -6.85 14.63
C LEU A 155 5.46 -6.45 13.17
N LEU A 156 4.18 -6.36 12.79
CA LEU A 156 3.77 -5.80 11.51
C LEU A 156 3.71 -4.27 11.60
N THR A 157 3.75 -3.61 10.44
CA THR A 157 3.64 -2.15 10.31
C THR A 157 2.56 -1.77 9.32
N THR A 158 2.07 -0.54 9.41
CA THR A 158 1.22 0.08 8.37
C THR A 158 1.98 0.24 7.05
N HIS A 159 1.26 0.51 5.96
CA HIS A 159 1.83 0.75 4.61
C HIS A 159 2.62 2.06 4.45
N TRP A 160 2.94 2.75 5.55
CA TRP A 160 3.73 3.97 5.56
C TRP A 160 5.18 3.68 5.97
N PRO A 161 6.17 3.97 5.11
CA PRO A 161 7.57 3.56 5.35
C PRO A 161 8.38 4.54 6.22
N SER A 162 7.93 5.78 6.43
CA SER A 162 8.73 6.82 7.11
C SER A 162 7.95 7.83 7.96
N GLN A 163 6.69 8.14 7.68
CA GLN A 163 5.92 9.13 8.46
C GLN A 163 4.60 8.53 8.95
N ASN A 164 4.35 8.64 10.26
CA ASN A 164 3.24 8.01 10.98
C ASN A 164 3.33 6.47 10.95
N VAL A 165 4.53 5.92 11.15
CA VAL A 165 4.72 4.47 11.26
C VAL A 165 4.07 3.98 12.54
N THR A 166 3.12 3.05 12.42
CA THR A 166 2.53 2.36 13.58
C THR A 166 2.72 0.86 13.45
N THR A 167 2.73 0.18 14.60
CA THR A 167 3.01 -1.26 14.70
C THR A 167 1.82 -2.01 15.27
N PHE A 168 1.63 -3.25 14.86
CA PHE A 168 0.60 -4.14 15.40
C PHE A 168 1.10 -5.59 15.42
N PRO A 169 0.58 -6.43 16.35
CA PRO A 169 0.94 -7.84 16.38
C PRO A 169 0.40 -8.56 15.14
N MET A 170 0.99 -9.72 14.82
CA MET A 170 0.46 -10.60 13.80
C MET A 170 -0.98 -11.00 14.14
N TYR A 171 -1.86 -10.86 13.16
CA TYR A 171 -3.28 -11.19 13.30
C TYR A 171 -3.65 -12.34 12.37
N HIS A 172 -4.28 -13.37 12.93
CA HIS A 172 -4.71 -14.56 12.20
C HIS A 172 -6.25 -14.61 12.15
N PRO A 173 -6.89 -14.06 11.09
CA PRO A 173 -8.34 -13.95 11.03
C PRO A 173 -9.08 -15.29 11.10
N THR A 174 -8.43 -16.37 10.67
CA THR A 174 -8.98 -17.73 10.64
C THR A 174 -8.37 -18.65 11.70
N GLY A 175 -7.62 -18.11 12.67
CA GLY A 175 -6.84 -18.89 13.63
C GLY A 175 -5.46 -19.30 13.09
N LYS A 176 -4.65 -19.92 13.96
CA LYS A 176 -3.23 -20.24 13.69
C LYS A 176 -2.99 -21.62 13.06
N GLU A 177 -4.04 -22.36 12.74
CA GLU A 177 -3.90 -23.73 12.23
C GLU A 177 -3.13 -23.74 10.90
N GLY A 178 -2.06 -24.52 10.83
CA GLY A 178 -1.18 -24.60 9.65
C GLY A 178 -0.28 -23.38 9.43
N ILE A 179 -0.27 -22.39 10.34
CA ILE A 179 0.58 -21.20 10.23
C ILE A 179 1.80 -21.36 11.14
N GLN A 180 2.98 -21.32 10.53
CA GLN A 180 4.24 -21.21 11.26
C GLN A 180 4.58 -19.73 11.47
N GLU A 181 4.48 -19.27 12.71
CA GLU A 181 4.91 -17.92 13.06
C GLU A 181 6.44 -17.83 13.06
N LEU A 182 6.95 -16.69 12.60
CA LEU A 182 8.36 -16.36 12.74
C LEU A 182 8.65 -16.10 14.22
N THR A 183 9.61 -16.83 14.76
CA THR A 183 10.12 -16.64 16.14
C THR A 183 11.47 -15.92 16.15
N GLU A 184 12.13 -15.86 15.01
CA GLU A 184 13.39 -15.16 14.78
C GLU A 184 13.44 -14.59 13.36
N LEU A 185 14.29 -13.59 13.17
CA LEU A 185 14.53 -13.03 11.84
C LEU A 185 15.36 -14.01 11.00
N PRO A 186 15.02 -14.23 9.72
CA PRO A 186 15.86 -15.02 8.84
C PRO A 186 17.21 -14.31 8.62
N GLU A 187 18.27 -15.08 8.33
CA GLU A 187 19.64 -14.57 8.17
C GLU A 187 19.71 -13.35 7.24
N ILE A 188 19.03 -13.40 6.09
CA ILE A 188 18.98 -12.32 5.11
C ILE A 188 18.43 -11.00 5.70
N ALA A 189 17.48 -11.07 6.64
CA ALA A 189 16.89 -9.91 7.29
C ALA A 189 17.81 -9.31 8.36
N THR A 190 18.88 -10.02 8.77
CA THR A 190 19.86 -9.55 9.75
C THR A 190 21.06 -8.84 9.14
N THR A 191 21.16 -8.86 7.81
CA THR A 191 22.20 -8.16 7.06
C THR A 191 22.14 -6.64 7.27
N LYS A 192 23.28 -5.98 7.05
CA LYS A 192 23.36 -4.51 7.16
C LYS A 192 22.41 -3.82 6.19
N GLU A 193 22.33 -4.33 4.97
CA GLU A 193 21.46 -3.81 3.91
C GLU A 193 19.99 -3.88 4.33
N ALA A 194 19.54 -5.02 4.87
CA ALA A 194 18.17 -5.17 5.38
C ALA A 194 17.88 -4.22 6.55
N LYS A 195 18.83 -4.06 7.48
CA LYS A 195 18.70 -3.12 8.60
C LYS A 195 18.63 -1.67 8.16
N LEU A 196 19.39 -1.28 7.14
CA LEU A 196 19.32 0.06 6.53
C LEU A 196 17.97 0.30 5.84
N LEU A 197 17.49 -0.67 5.03
CA LEU A 197 16.19 -0.57 4.36
C LEU A 197 15.03 -0.49 5.36
N MET A 198 15.08 -1.30 6.43
CA MET A 198 14.10 -1.25 7.52
C MET A 198 14.27 0.00 8.39
N GLY A 199 15.34 0.78 8.26
CA GLY A 199 15.61 1.95 9.11
C GLY A 199 15.92 1.59 10.57
N VAL A 200 16.37 0.36 10.82
CA VAL A 200 16.94 -0.06 12.10
C VAL A 200 18.30 0.62 12.28
N GLU A 201 19.10 0.55 11.21
CA GLU A 201 20.29 1.36 11.02
C GLU A 201 19.95 2.59 10.17
N GLU A 202 20.61 3.70 10.46
CA GLU A 202 20.40 4.96 9.75
C GLU A 202 21.46 5.14 8.65
N TYR A 203 21.05 5.74 7.55
CA TYR A 203 21.99 6.09 6.48
C TYR A 203 22.91 7.23 6.94
N HIS A 204 24.21 7.00 6.89
CA HIS A 204 25.22 8.03 7.13
C HIS A 204 25.66 8.66 5.81
N PHE A 205 25.07 9.80 5.50
CA PHE A 205 25.41 10.57 4.31
C PHE A 205 26.58 11.50 4.60
N SER A 206 27.74 11.24 4.00
CA SER A 206 29.00 11.95 4.28
C SER A 206 29.29 13.15 3.37
N ASP A 207 28.43 13.42 2.39
CA ASP A 207 28.67 14.42 1.35
C ASP A 207 28.06 15.80 1.63
N GLY A 208 27.37 15.96 2.78
CA GLY A 208 26.73 17.21 3.19
C GLY A 208 25.54 17.64 2.32
N LYS A 209 25.09 16.78 1.39
CA LYS A 209 23.96 17.07 0.49
C LYS A 209 22.66 16.50 1.04
N SER A 210 21.54 17.16 0.72
CA SER A 210 20.22 16.61 0.99
C SER A 210 19.99 15.36 0.13
N ASN A 211 19.96 14.18 0.75
CA ASN A 211 19.78 12.90 0.05
C ASN A 211 18.31 12.54 -0.18
N GLY A 212 17.58 13.48 -0.78
CA GLY A 212 16.21 13.29 -1.23
C GLY A 212 15.45 14.61 -1.37
N PRO A 213 14.25 14.57 -1.96
CA PRO A 213 13.35 15.72 -2.04
C PRO A 213 12.99 16.26 -0.65
N GLU A 214 12.43 17.46 -0.62
CA GLU A 214 11.85 18.03 0.60
C GLU A 214 10.78 17.11 1.21
N GLU A 215 10.61 17.20 2.52
CA GLU A 215 9.55 16.47 3.22
C GLU A 215 8.18 16.91 2.66
N PRO A 216 7.26 15.97 2.41
CA PRO A 216 5.95 16.32 1.88
C PRO A 216 5.11 17.05 2.94
N LYS A 217 4.15 17.86 2.47
CA LYS A 217 3.36 18.75 3.31
C LYS A 217 2.11 18.06 3.84
N TRP A 218 1.71 18.45 5.04
CA TRP A 218 0.47 18.02 5.67
C TRP A 218 -0.53 19.18 5.72
N ARG A 219 -1.83 18.87 5.73
CA ARG A 219 -2.92 19.85 5.92
C ARG A 219 -3.15 20.12 7.41
#